data_AF-A0A2V6KUD9-F1
#
_entry.id   AF-A0A2V6KUD9-F1
#
_cell.length_a   1.000
_cell.length_b   1.000
_cell.length_c   1.000
_cell.angle_alpha   90.00
_cell.angle_beta   90.00
_cell.angle_gamma   90.00
#
_symmetry.space_group_name_H-M   'P 1'
#
loop_
_entity.id
_entity.type
_entity.pdbx_description
1 polymer ?
#
loop_
_entity_poly.entity_id
_entity_poly.type
_entity_poly.pdbx_seq_one_letter_code
_entity_poly.pdbx_strand_id
1 'polypeptide(L)'
;MPEKDRPFEQMLELNDDEALSAEHLDSQVQKAQDQLLQLKRQQEQIEKQKRELEELSRRQEELEHGRTEMTDKLTRALVVLERDAYSAQNRLEQVRAARESFAQHLELIEAIDPRSWNPSDLHKELSRALSTVDDARTEYSEQRSRLQAAEAATGESSLPDAAADAYQSSDGRSFFQWLQIGLALTLPLIIFGAVALLVFFWMASK
;
A
#
# COMPACT_ATOMS: atom_id res chain seq x y z
N MET A 1 101.58 4.87 -60.42
CA MET A 1 101.22 5.81 -59.34
C MET A 1 100.69 7.07 -60.02
N PRO A 2 99.55 7.66 -59.64
CA PRO A 2 98.95 7.66 -58.30
C PRO A 2 97.46 7.24 -58.24
N GLU A 3 97.06 6.88 -57.04
CA GLU A 3 95.69 6.60 -56.60
C GLU A 3 94.83 7.87 -56.65
N LYS A 4 93.53 7.72 -56.90
CA LYS A 4 92.56 8.73 -56.46
C LYS A 4 91.23 8.07 -56.12
N ASP A 5 91.02 7.98 -54.82
CA ASP A 5 89.86 7.52 -54.08
C ASP A 5 88.52 8.04 -54.63
N ARG A 6 87.65 7.13 -55.08
CA ARG A 6 86.19 7.35 -55.14
C ARG A 6 85.34 6.11 -54.82
N PRO A 7 85.47 5.50 -53.64
CA PRO A 7 84.40 4.70 -53.05
C PRO A 7 83.53 5.48 -52.05
N PHE A 8 83.93 6.68 -51.63
CA PHE A 8 83.29 7.41 -50.51
C PHE A 8 82.03 8.22 -50.88
N GLU A 9 81.88 8.73 -52.12
CA GLU A 9 80.69 9.52 -52.48
C GLU A 9 79.43 8.65 -52.69
N GLN A 10 79.59 7.44 -53.26
CA GLN A 10 78.47 6.54 -53.50
C GLN A 10 77.95 5.86 -52.22
N MET A 11 78.81 5.73 -51.20
CA MET A 11 78.39 5.28 -49.87
C MET A 11 77.73 6.37 -49.03
N LEU A 12 77.97 7.66 -49.33
CA LEU A 12 77.31 8.76 -48.63
C LEU A 12 75.88 8.97 -49.13
N GLU A 13 75.65 8.93 -50.45
CA GLU A 13 74.30 9.07 -51.04
C GLU A 13 73.35 7.93 -50.65
N LEU A 14 73.86 6.68 -50.58
CA LEU A 14 73.06 5.54 -50.09
C LEU A 14 72.70 5.66 -48.61
N ASN A 15 73.59 6.25 -47.79
CA ASN A 15 73.36 6.46 -46.36
C ASN A 15 72.41 7.65 -46.11
N ASP A 16 72.46 8.67 -46.96
CA ASP A 16 71.55 9.82 -46.92
C ASP A 16 70.13 9.40 -47.38
N ASP A 17 69.97 8.56 -48.41
CA ASP A 17 68.67 7.99 -48.81
C ASP A 17 68.11 7.02 -47.75
N GLU A 18 68.97 6.22 -47.10
CA GLU A 18 68.59 5.32 -46.01
C GLU A 18 68.21 6.10 -44.74
N ALA A 19 68.90 7.21 -44.45
CA ALA A 19 68.56 8.13 -43.36
C ALA A 19 67.26 8.90 -43.63
N LEU A 20 67.05 9.41 -44.85
CA LEU A 20 65.80 10.07 -45.27
C LEU A 20 64.61 9.09 -45.25
N SER A 21 64.84 7.83 -45.62
CA SER A 21 63.86 6.74 -45.53
C SER A 21 63.51 6.41 -44.08
N ALA A 22 64.50 6.29 -43.20
CA ALA A 22 64.31 6.05 -41.77
C ALA A 22 63.58 7.22 -41.09
N GLU A 23 63.92 8.46 -41.43
CA GLU A 23 63.26 9.67 -40.92
C GLU A 23 61.81 9.78 -41.41
N HIS A 24 61.53 9.41 -42.67
CA HIS A 24 60.17 9.33 -43.20
C HIS A 24 59.33 8.24 -42.51
N LEU A 25 59.91 7.08 -42.24
CA LEU A 25 59.28 5.97 -41.52
C LEU A 25 58.97 6.36 -40.08
N ASP A 26 59.91 7.03 -39.41
CA ASP A 26 59.71 7.58 -38.07
C ASP A 26 58.59 8.63 -38.05
N SER A 27 58.52 9.50 -39.06
CA SER A 27 57.40 10.46 -39.17
C SER A 27 56.05 9.78 -39.41
N GLN A 28 56.01 8.66 -40.15
CA GLN A 28 54.79 7.86 -40.34
C GLN A 28 54.38 7.16 -39.05
N VAL A 29 55.34 6.60 -38.33
CA VAL A 29 55.12 5.96 -37.03
C VAL A 29 54.65 7.01 -36.00
N GLN A 30 55.21 8.22 -36.02
CA GLN A 30 54.80 9.32 -35.17
C GLN A 30 53.37 9.78 -35.51
N LYS A 31 53.06 9.98 -36.80
CA LYS A 31 51.68 10.30 -37.24
C LYS A 31 50.68 9.21 -36.89
N ALA A 32 51.05 7.94 -37.03
CA ALA A 32 50.20 6.81 -36.67
C ALA A 32 49.98 6.74 -35.15
N GLN A 33 51.01 7.03 -34.34
CA GLN A 33 50.89 7.14 -32.88
C GLN A 33 49.98 8.30 -32.46
N ASP A 34 50.13 9.47 -33.10
CA ASP A 34 49.29 10.64 -32.85
C ASP A 34 47.82 10.36 -33.23
N GLN A 35 47.59 9.70 -34.37
CA GLN A 35 46.26 9.25 -34.78
C GLN A 35 45.67 8.23 -33.80
N LEU A 36 46.48 7.29 -33.30
CA LEU A 36 46.07 6.34 -32.26
C LEU A 36 45.67 7.06 -30.97
N LEU A 37 46.45 8.06 -30.53
CA LEU A 37 46.14 8.88 -29.36
C LEU A 37 44.84 9.66 -29.53
N GLN A 38 44.63 10.22 -30.73
CA GLN A 38 43.42 10.97 -31.05
C GLN A 38 42.18 10.06 -31.06
N LEU A 39 42.29 8.89 -31.68
CA LEU A 39 41.24 7.86 -31.66
C LEU A 39 40.96 7.37 -30.24
N LYS A 40 41.99 7.19 -29.40
CA LYS A 40 41.82 6.77 -28.00
C LYS A 40 41.07 7.81 -27.18
N ARG A 41 41.37 9.10 -27.37
CA ARG A 41 40.62 10.20 -26.73
C ARG A 41 39.16 10.25 -27.20
N GLN A 42 38.93 10.05 -28.50
CA GLN A 42 37.57 9.98 -29.05
C GLN A 42 36.80 8.78 -28.50
N GLN A 43 37.44 7.61 -28.39
CA GLN A 43 36.85 6.42 -27.79
C GLN A 43 36.46 6.66 -26.32
N GLU A 44 37.32 7.33 -25.55
CA GLU A 44 37.05 7.65 -24.15
C GLU A 44 35.92 8.67 -23.98
N GLN A 45 35.80 9.65 -24.88
CA GLN A 45 34.67 10.58 -24.93
C GLN A 45 33.36 9.86 -25.28
N ILE A 46 33.39 8.98 -26.28
CA ILE A 46 32.22 8.20 -26.69
C ILE A 46 31.79 7.25 -25.56
N GLU A 47 32.72 6.61 -24.85
CA GLU A 47 32.39 5.79 -23.68
C GLU A 47 31.73 6.61 -22.56
N LYS A 48 32.22 7.82 -22.27
CA LYS A 48 31.59 8.71 -21.28
C LYS A 48 30.17 9.08 -21.69
N GLN A 49 29.98 9.51 -22.93
CA GLN A 49 28.65 9.85 -23.46
C GLN A 49 27.71 8.64 -23.44
N LYS A 50 28.23 7.44 -23.76
CA LYS A 50 27.45 6.20 -23.69
C LYS A 50 27.02 5.88 -22.26
N ARG A 51 27.91 6.01 -21.27
CA ARG A 51 27.57 5.80 -19.85
C ARG A 51 26.52 6.79 -19.36
N GLU A 52 26.65 8.07 -19.72
CA GLU A 52 25.66 9.10 -19.37
C GLU A 52 24.29 8.81 -19.99
N LEU A 53 24.26 8.39 -21.26
CA LEU A 53 23.02 8.01 -21.95
C LEU A 53 22.40 6.74 -21.36
N GLU A 54 23.21 5.73 -21.01
CA GLU A 54 22.73 4.52 -20.34
C GLU A 54 22.12 4.84 -18.97
N GLU A 55 22.74 5.74 -18.20
CA GLU A 55 22.21 6.16 -16.90
C GLU A 55 20.91 6.97 -17.03
N LEU A 56 20.82 7.85 -18.04
CA LEU A 56 19.58 8.57 -18.36
C LEU A 56 18.48 7.60 -18.84
N SER A 57 18.82 6.65 -19.71
CA SER A 57 17.90 5.62 -20.20
C SER A 57 17.35 4.79 -19.03
N ARG A 58 18.22 4.38 -18.11
CA ARG A 58 17.83 3.65 -16.92
C ARG A 58 16.88 4.44 -16.02
N ARG A 59 17.17 5.73 -15.79
CA ARG A 59 16.28 6.62 -15.02
C ARG A 59 14.93 6.81 -15.70
N GLN A 60 14.90 6.92 -17.03
CA GLN A 60 13.65 7.00 -17.79
C GLN A 60 12.83 5.71 -17.66
N GLU A 61 13.48 4.55 -17.76
CA GLU A 61 12.82 3.26 -17.60
C GLU A 61 12.24 3.07 -16.19
N GLU A 62 13.01 3.41 -15.15
CA GLU A 62 12.55 3.38 -13.75
C GLU A 62 11.35 4.33 -13.54
N LEU A 63 11.38 5.53 -14.14
CA LEU A 63 10.27 6.49 -14.08
C LEU A 63 9.03 5.98 -14.81
N GLU A 64 9.17 5.46 -16.03
CA GLU A 64 8.06 4.92 -16.83
C GLU A 64 7.43 3.71 -16.14
N HIS A 65 8.25 2.83 -15.57
CA HIS A 65 7.80 1.68 -14.80
C HIS A 65 7.03 2.13 -13.55
N GLY A 66 7.63 3.01 -12.74
CA GLY A 66 6.98 3.54 -11.54
C GLY A 66 5.69 4.32 -11.85
N ARG A 67 5.67 5.09 -12.95
CA ARG A 67 4.45 5.78 -13.40
C ARG A 67 3.35 4.80 -13.76
N THR A 68 3.68 3.74 -14.51
CA THR A 68 2.71 2.72 -14.92
C THR A 68 2.16 1.97 -13.72
N GLU A 69 3.04 1.55 -12.80
CA GLU A 69 2.67 0.86 -11.57
C GLU A 69 1.77 1.73 -10.68
N MET A 70 2.14 2.99 -10.46
CA MET A 70 1.30 3.90 -9.65
C MET A 70 -0.02 4.24 -10.33
N THR A 71 -0.03 4.37 -11.65
CA THR A 71 -1.28 4.60 -12.39
C THR A 71 -2.22 3.42 -12.22
N ASP A 72 -1.74 2.17 -12.33
CA ASP A 72 -2.57 0.98 -12.11
C ASP A 72 -3.09 0.90 -10.66
N LYS A 73 -2.20 1.09 -9.68
CA LYS A 73 -2.59 1.06 -8.25
C LYS A 73 -3.62 2.14 -7.92
N LEU A 74 -3.41 3.37 -8.38
CA LEU A 74 -4.34 4.48 -8.15
C LEU A 74 -5.68 4.24 -8.85
N THR A 75 -5.67 3.72 -10.08
CA THR A 75 -6.90 3.39 -10.82
C THR A 75 -7.70 2.32 -10.08
N ARG A 76 -7.05 1.26 -9.60
CA ARG A 76 -7.69 0.22 -8.79
C ARG A 76 -8.24 0.78 -7.47
N ALA A 77 -7.46 1.60 -6.78
CA ALA A 77 -7.87 2.22 -5.52
C ALA A 77 -9.08 3.14 -5.69
N LEU A 78 -9.13 3.93 -6.79
CA LEU A 78 -10.27 4.78 -7.12
C LEU A 78 -11.55 3.97 -7.29
N VAL A 79 -11.52 2.86 -8.03
CA VAL A 79 -12.69 2.00 -8.23
C VAL A 79 -13.19 1.43 -6.90
N VAL A 80 -12.29 1.00 -6.02
CA VAL A 80 -12.70 0.51 -4.69
C VAL A 80 -13.30 1.64 -3.85
N LEU A 81 -12.67 2.81 -3.84
CA LEU A 81 -13.16 3.96 -3.10
C LEU A 81 -14.55 4.41 -3.59
N GLU A 82 -14.81 4.37 -4.89
CA GLU A 82 -16.13 4.66 -5.46
C GLU A 82 -17.19 3.66 -4.99
N ARG A 83 -16.86 2.35 -5.00
CA ARG A 83 -17.76 1.31 -4.48
C ARG A 83 -18.02 1.49 -2.98
N ASP A 84 -16.99 1.83 -2.21
CA ASP A 84 -17.10 2.04 -0.76
C ASP A 84 -17.88 3.32 -0.45
N ALA A 85 -17.75 4.38 -1.27
CA ALA A 85 -18.57 5.57 -1.17
C ALA A 85 -20.06 5.25 -1.45
N TYR A 86 -20.34 4.43 -2.46
CA TYR A 86 -21.70 3.97 -2.77
C TYR A 86 -22.30 3.12 -1.64
N SER A 87 -21.51 2.18 -1.09
CA SER A 87 -21.97 1.33 0.02
C SER A 87 -22.25 2.16 1.28
N ALA A 88 -21.40 3.14 1.59
CA ALA A 88 -21.59 4.06 2.69
C ALA A 88 -22.86 4.93 2.52
N GLN A 89 -23.13 5.41 1.29
CA GLN A 89 -24.36 6.14 0.99
C GLN A 89 -25.61 5.26 1.18
N ASN A 90 -25.61 4.05 0.63
CA ASN A 90 -26.72 3.11 0.81
C ASN A 90 -26.94 2.76 2.29
N ARG A 91 -25.87 2.61 3.07
CA ARG A 91 -25.95 2.41 4.53
C ARG A 91 -26.60 3.61 5.22
N LEU A 92 -26.22 4.83 4.84
CA LEU A 92 -26.83 6.05 5.39
C LEU A 92 -28.34 6.11 5.08
N GLU A 93 -28.75 5.74 3.88
CA GLU A 93 -30.17 5.67 3.50
C GLU A 93 -30.93 4.65 4.35
N GLN A 94 -30.37 3.46 4.56
CA GLN A 94 -30.99 2.44 5.43
C GLN A 94 -31.14 2.91 6.87
N VAL A 95 -30.12 3.58 7.43
CA VAL A 95 -30.19 4.16 8.77
C VAL A 95 -31.25 5.26 8.85
N ARG A 96 -31.37 6.09 7.82
CA ARG A 96 -32.41 7.14 7.76
C ARG A 96 -33.82 6.52 7.71
N ALA A 97 -34.04 5.51 6.88
CA ALA A 97 -35.32 4.81 6.81
C ALA A 97 -35.71 4.16 8.15
N ALA A 98 -34.75 3.49 8.82
CA ALA A 98 -34.99 2.91 10.14
C ALA A 98 -35.31 3.98 11.19
N ARG A 99 -34.60 5.11 11.18
CA ARG A 99 -34.88 6.25 12.07
C ARG A 99 -36.30 6.78 11.88
N GLU A 100 -36.74 6.92 10.64
CA GLU A 100 -38.09 7.40 10.33
C GLU A 100 -39.16 6.43 10.82
N SER A 101 -38.99 5.13 10.55
CA SER A 101 -39.88 4.07 11.09
C SER A 101 -39.94 4.12 12.62
N PHE A 102 -38.79 4.21 13.30
CA PHE A 102 -38.76 4.31 14.76
C PHE A 102 -39.44 5.56 15.29
N ALA A 103 -39.30 6.70 14.61
CA ALA A 103 -39.97 7.94 15.00
C ALA A 103 -41.50 7.80 14.87
N GLN A 104 -41.99 7.21 13.78
CA GLN A 104 -43.42 6.97 13.57
C GLN A 104 -43.99 6.03 14.65
N HIS A 105 -43.32 4.92 14.95
CA HIS A 105 -43.78 3.99 15.98
C HIS A 105 -43.70 4.58 17.39
N LEU A 106 -42.72 5.44 17.67
CA LEU A 106 -42.64 6.16 18.93
C LEU A 106 -43.82 7.13 19.08
N GLU A 107 -44.16 7.90 18.04
CA GLU A 107 -45.31 8.79 18.04
C GLU A 107 -46.63 8.03 18.28
N LEU A 108 -46.79 6.87 17.64
CA LEU A 108 -47.96 6.00 17.84
C LEU A 108 -48.07 5.51 19.30
N ILE A 109 -46.94 5.17 19.93
CA ILE A 109 -46.92 4.75 21.34
C ILE A 109 -47.18 5.92 22.27
N GLU A 110 -46.60 7.09 22.01
CA GLU A 110 -46.80 8.31 22.81
C GLU A 110 -48.24 8.83 22.71
N ALA A 111 -48.91 8.61 21.58
CA ALA A 111 -50.32 8.95 21.39
C ALA A 111 -51.28 8.05 22.19
N ILE A 112 -50.80 6.94 22.77
CA ILE A 112 -51.60 6.07 23.63
C ILE A 112 -51.84 6.81 24.96
N ASP A 113 -53.04 7.39 25.11
CA ASP A 113 -53.48 7.99 26.38
C ASP A 113 -54.60 7.16 27.04
N PRO A 114 -54.26 6.28 28.02
CA PRO A 114 -55.24 5.46 28.73
C PRO A 114 -56.29 6.26 29.52
N ARG A 115 -56.04 7.55 29.80
CA ARG A 115 -56.98 8.40 30.56
C ARG A 115 -58.13 8.92 29.70
N SER A 116 -57.97 8.90 28.38
CA SER A 116 -58.98 9.35 27.42
C SER A 116 -60.01 8.26 27.06
N TRP A 117 -59.78 7.02 27.48
CA TRP A 117 -60.57 5.86 27.04
C TRP A 117 -61.94 5.78 27.70
N ASN A 118 -62.95 5.40 26.91
CA ASN A 118 -64.30 5.15 27.41
C ASN A 118 -64.37 3.80 28.15
N PRO A 119 -64.88 3.73 29.39
CA PRO A 119 -64.98 2.47 30.13
C PRO A 119 -65.81 1.37 29.45
N SER A 120 -66.74 1.71 28.55
CA SER A 120 -67.48 0.69 27.76
C SER A 120 -66.61 -0.01 26.71
N ASP A 121 -65.55 0.65 26.23
CA ASP A 121 -64.69 0.17 25.14
C ASP A 121 -63.27 -0.17 25.63
N LEU A 122 -63.06 -0.17 26.94
CA LEU A 122 -61.74 -0.35 27.57
C LEU A 122 -61.02 -1.61 27.08
N HIS A 123 -61.73 -2.74 26.96
CA HIS A 123 -61.12 -3.99 26.50
C HIS A 123 -60.63 -3.90 25.05
N LYS A 124 -61.37 -3.18 24.19
CA LYS A 124 -61.03 -2.96 22.79
C LYS A 124 -59.86 -2.00 22.63
N GLU A 125 -59.87 -0.89 23.35
CA GLU A 125 -58.77 0.09 23.34
C GLU A 125 -57.48 -0.48 23.94
N LEU A 126 -57.58 -1.29 25.00
CA LEU A 126 -56.43 -1.97 25.59
C LEU A 126 -55.83 -3.02 24.64
N SER A 127 -56.68 -3.75 23.92
CA SER A 127 -56.23 -4.70 22.88
C SER A 127 -55.56 -3.96 21.72
N ARG A 128 -56.10 -2.80 21.32
CA ARG A 128 -55.51 -1.96 20.27
C ARG A 128 -54.15 -1.38 20.68
N ALA A 129 -54.05 -0.85 21.90
CA ALA A 129 -52.80 -0.32 22.44
C ALA A 129 -51.72 -1.40 22.57
N LEU A 130 -52.10 -2.60 23.05
CA LEU A 130 -51.19 -3.74 23.09
C LEU A 130 -50.71 -4.15 21.68
N SER A 131 -51.62 -4.18 20.70
CA SER A 131 -51.25 -4.44 19.30
C SER A 131 -50.27 -3.39 18.77
N THR A 132 -50.49 -2.09 19.03
CA THR A 132 -49.56 -1.03 18.58
C THR A 132 -48.17 -1.18 19.21
N VAL A 133 -48.08 -1.61 20.47
CA VAL A 133 -46.81 -1.87 21.15
C VAL A 133 -46.12 -3.12 20.59
N ASP A 134 -46.87 -4.19 20.33
CA ASP A 134 -46.33 -5.43 19.76
C ASP A 134 -45.84 -5.23 18.30
N ASP A 135 -46.57 -4.44 17.51
CA ASP A 135 -46.18 -4.05 16.16
C ASP A 135 -44.85 -3.27 16.19
N ALA A 136 -44.75 -2.25 17.06
CA ALA A 136 -43.52 -1.49 17.24
C ALA A 136 -42.33 -2.35 17.71
N ARG A 137 -42.58 -3.34 18.57
CA ARG A 137 -41.55 -4.28 19.03
C ARG A 137 -41.04 -5.16 17.89
N THR A 138 -41.96 -5.65 17.05
CA THR A 138 -41.63 -6.47 15.89
C THR A 138 -40.78 -5.68 14.90
N GLU A 139 -41.24 -4.47 14.54
CA GLU A 139 -40.53 -3.55 13.65
C GLU A 139 -39.13 -3.20 14.18
N TYR A 140 -38.99 -2.93 15.49
CA TYR A 140 -37.69 -2.67 16.11
C TYR A 140 -36.72 -3.85 15.93
N SER A 141 -37.20 -5.08 16.16
CA SER A 141 -36.37 -6.27 16.01
C SER A 141 -35.97 -6.53 14.56
N GLU A 142 -36.88 -6.31 13.62
CA GLU A 142 -36.67 -6.49 12.19
C GLU A 142 -35.66 -5.46 11.64
N GLN A 143 -35.90 -4.17 11.91
CA GLN A 143 -35.00 -3.10 11.46
C GLN A 143 -33.61 -3.25 12.08
N ARG A 144 -33.52 -3.66 13.36
CA ARG A 144 -32.23 -3.94 14.01
C ARG A 144 -31.49 -5.09 13.32
N SER A 145 -32.17 -6.17 12.97
CA SER A 145 -31.58 -7.29 12.23
C SER A 145 -31.11 -6.85 10.84
N ARG A 146 -31.93 -6.06 10.12
CA ARG A 146 -31.61 -5.51 8.81
C ARG A 146 -30.37 -4.61 8.84
N LEU A 147 -30.26 -3.74 9.84
CA LEU A 147 -29.09 -2.87 10.02
C LEU A 147 -27.82 -3.68 10.30
N GLN A 148 -27.90 -4.73 11.13
CA GLN A 148 -26.76 -5.61 11.41
C GLN A 148 -26.32 -6.39 10.16
N ALA A 149 -27.27 -6.89 9.37
CA ALA A 149 -26.98 -7.57 8.11
C ALA A 149 -26.30 -6.62 7.10
N ALA A 150 -26.76 -5.38 7.01
CA ALA A 150 -26.16 -4.36 6.15
C ALA A 150 -24.73 -3.97 6.59
N GLU A 151 -24.48 -3.94 7.90
CA GLU A 151 -23.16 -3.68 8.46
C GLU A 151 -22.19 -4.84 8.19
N ALA A 152 -22.63 -6.08 8.35
CA ALA A 152 -21.85 -7.27 8.03
C ALA A 152 -21.44 -7.34 6.55
N ALA A 153 -22.37 -7.02 5.64
CA ALA A 153 -22.10 -7.00 4.20
C ALA A 153 -21.07 -5.92 3.78
N THR A 154 -20.97 -4.84 4.55
CA THR A 154 -20.00 -3.76 4.29
C THR A 154 -18.59 -4.16 4.80
N GLY A 155 -18.50 -4.89 5.92
CA GLY A 155 -17.24 -5.30 6.54
C GLY A 155 -16.38 -6.23 5.68
N GLU A 156 -16.99 -7.13 4.91
CA GLU A 156 -16.29 -8.05 3.98
C GLU A 156 -15.72 -7.36 2.73
N SER A 157 -16.18 -6.15 2.43
CA SER A 157 -15.79 -5.43 1.21
C SER A 157 -14.50 -4.62 1.37
N SER A 158 -14.06 -4.34 2.59
CA SER A 158 -12.88 -3.50 2.87
C SER A 158 -11.63 -4.02 2.15
N LEU A 159 -10.84 -3.12 1.54
CA LEU A 159 -9.67 -3.43 0.71
C LEU A 159 -8.80 -4.59 1.27
N PRO A 160 -8.40 -5.58 0.44
CA PRO A 160 -7.15 -6.28 0.67
C PRO A 160 -6.02 -5.26 0.51
N ASP A 161 -5.31 -4.99 1.60
CA ASP A 161 -4.18 -4.08 1.63
C ASP A 161 -3.10 -4.55 0.63
N ALA A 162 -2.90 -3.77 -0.44
CA ALA A 162 -1.99 -4.08 -1.55
C ALA A 162 -0.50 -3.85 -1.19
N ALA A 163 -0.15 -4.03 0.08
CA ALA A 163 1.19 -3.96 0.63
C ALA A 163 1.53 -5.13 1.57
N ALA A 164 0.76 -6.24 1.50
CA ALA A 164 0.94 -7.40 2.38
C ALA A 164 1.99 -8.42 1.90
N ASP A 165 2.86 -8.06 0.94
CA ASP A 165 4.03 -8.86 0.57
C ASP A 165 5.31 -8.22 1.13
N ALA A 166 5.54 -8.36 2.44
CA ALA A 166 6.90 -8.42 3.00
C ALA A 166 6.94 -8.72 4.51
N TYR A 167 5.91 -8.42 5.28
CA TYR A 167 5.92 -8.68 6.71
C TYR A 167 4.59 -9.25 7.19
N GLN A 168 4.61 -10.55 7.47
CA GLN A 168 3.62 -11.18 8.31
C GLN A 168 3.50 -10.41 9.63
N SER A 169 2.25 -10.10 9.98
CA SER A 169 1.72 -9.88 11.33
C SER A 169 1.41 -8.42 11.72
N SER A 170 0.12 -8.19 11.96
CA SER A 170 -0.59 -6.96 12.39
C SER A 170 -0.83 -5.99 11.24
N ASP A 171 -2.07 -5.67 10.85
CA ASP A 171 -3.07 -5.15 11.78
C ASP A 171 -4.52 -5.31 11.24
N GLY A 172 -5.05 -6.53 11.35
CA GLY A 172 -6.47 -6.83 11.13
C GLY A 172 -7.11 -7.52 12.34
N ARG A 173 -6.59 -7.27 13.55
CA ARG A 173 -7.02 -8.00 14.74
C ARG A 173 -8.31 -7.40 15.27
N SER A 174 -9.41 -8.17 15.15
CA SER A 174 -10.71 -7.79 15.68
C SER A 174 -10.60 -7.46 17.17
N PHE A 175 -11.51 -6.60 17.65
CA PHE A 175 -11.61 -6.20 19.07
C PHE A 175 -11.59 -7.42 20.02
N PHE A 176 -12.09 -8.57 19.56
CA PHE A 176 -12.11 -9.83 20.28
C PHE A 176 -10.70 -10.45 20.47
N GLN A 177 -9.79 -10.27 19.50
CA GLN A 177 -8.39 -10.70 19.62
C GLN A 177 -7.58 -9.77 20.52
N TRP A 178 -7.83 -8.47 20.50
CA TRP A 178 -7.24 -7.54 21.49
C TRP A 178 -7.71 -7.85 22.91
N LEU A 179 -8.99 -8.19 23.08
CA LEU A 179 -9.53 -8.66 24.35
C LEU A 179 -8.90 -10.00 24.78
N GLN A 180 -8.66 -10.92 23.85
CA GLN A 180 -8.01 -12.20 24.13
C GLN A 180 -6.53 -12.05 24.52
N ILE A 181 -5.79 -11.13 23.90
CA ILE A 181 -4.42 -10.77 24.30
C ILE A 181 -4.42 -10.13 25.70
N GLY A 182 -5.35 -9.20 25.96
CA GLY A 182 -5.49 -8.58 27.28
C GLY A 182 -5.82 -9.59 28.37
N LEU A 183 -6.72 -10.54 28.07
CA LEU A 183 -7.06 -11.64 28.97
C LEU A 183 -5.86 -12.58 29.19
N ALA A 184 -5.14 -12.94 28.13
CA ALA A 184 -3.95 -13.79 28.24
C ALA A 184 -2.83 -13.16 29.09
N LEU A 185 -2.66 -11.83 29.07
CA LEU A 185 -1.67 -11.12 29.87
C LEU A 185 -2.08 -11.00 31.36
N THR A 186 -3.38 -10.82 31.62
CA THR A 186 -3.91 -10.67 32.99
C THR A 186 -4.15 -12.00 33.71
N LEU A 187 -4.30 -13.10 32.96
CA LEU A 187 -4.59 -14.43 33.50
C LEU A 187 -3.48 -15.00 34.41
N PRO A 188 -2.17 -14.90 34.09
CA PRO A 188 -1.10 -15.27 35.02
C PRO A 188 -1.13 -14.46 36.33
N LEU A 189 -1.46 -13.17 36.26
CA LEU A 189 -1.54 -12.28 37.43
C LEU A 189 -2.73 -12.65 38.33
N ILE A 190 -3.89 -12.94 37.73
CA ILE A 190 -5.10 -13.39 38.45
C ILE A 190 -4.87 -14.74 39.12
N ILE A 191 -4.22 -15.70 38.43
CA ILE A 191 -3.88 -17.00 39.01
C ILE A 191 -2.95 -16.83 40.21
N PHE A 192 -1.90 -16.00 40.08
CA PHE A 192 -1.01 -15.71 41.20
C PHE A 192 -1.76 -15.07 42.38
N GLY A 193 -2.64 -14.11 42.10
CA GLY A 193 -3.48 -13.48 43.13
C GLY A 193 -4.41 -14.48 43.83
N ALA A 194 -5.05 -15.38 43.09
CA ALA A 194 -5.93 -16.41 43.63
C ALA A 194 -5.17 -17.44 44.49
N VAL A 195 -3.97 -17.86 44.07
CA VAL A 195 -3.11 -18.75 44.86
C VAL A 195 -2.64 -18.06 46.14
N ALA A 196 -2.23 -16.79 46.06
CA ALA A 196 -1.84 -16.02 47.24
C ALA A 196 -3.00 -15.87 48.23
N LEU A 197 -4.22 -15.62 47.75
CA LEU A 197 -5.42 -15.58 48.57
C LEU A 197 -5.74 -16.92 49.23
N LEU A 198 -5.62 -18.03 48.49
CA LEU A 198 -5.83 -19.37 49.03
C LEU A 198 -4.82 -19.71 50.13
N VAL A 199 -3.53 -19.37 49.93
CA VAL A 199 -2.50 -19.55 50.95
C VAL A 199 -2.78 -18.68 52.17
N PHE A 200 -3.16 -17.42 51.96
CA PHE A 200 -3.54 -16.52 53.05
C PHE A 200 -4.73 -17.04 53.85
N PHE A 201 -5.79 -17.51 53.17
CA PHE A 201 -6.96 -18.08 53.82
C PHE A 201 -6.64 -19.38 54.57
N TRP A 202 -5.77 -20.23 54.01
CA TRP A 202 -5.33 -21.45 54.67
C TRP A 202 -4.47 -21.17 55.92
N MET A 203 -3.64 -20.14 55.85
CA MET A 203 -2.82 -19.69 56.98
C MET A 203 -3.64 -18.97 58.06
N ALA A 204 -4.72 -18.27 57.68
CA ALA A 204 -5.65 -17.63 58.60
C ALA A 204 -6.67 -18.60 59.22
N SER A 205 -6.93 -19.74 58.56
CA SER A 205 -7.81 -20.80 59.05
C SER A 205 -7.08 -21.84 59.93
N LYS A 206 -5.78 -21.67 60.16
CA LYS A 206 -4.94 -22.50 61.02
C LYS A 206 -4.56 -21.74 62.28
#